data_AF-A0A853FTT3-F1
#
_entry.id   AF-A0A853FTT3-F1
#
_cell.length_a   1.000
_cell.length_b   1.000
_cell.length_c   1.000
_cell.angle_alpha   90.00
_cell.angle_beta   90.00
_cell.angle_gamma   90.00
#
_symmetry.space_group_name_H-M   'P 1'
#
loop_
_entity.id
_entity.type
_entity.pdbx_description
1 polymer ?
#
loop_
_entity_poly.entity_id
_entity_poly.type
_entity_poly.pdbx_seq_one_letter_code
_entity_poly.pdbx_strand_id
1 'polypeptide(L)'
;MKLTSEQIEWACAKRETGWSTTAIAARLGVSSGAINYQCLKHGAVSPRQRRTDTPQERTVYTGRDGRTFRTFTPDEDEQLMAFAHEGRKIGEIALLMKRGRTSIRMRIMLLELREDLPVAQA
;
A
#
# COMPACT_ATOMS: atom_id res chain seq x y z
N MET A 1 -3.86 7.44 -17.82
CA MET A 1 -5.32 7.32 -17.72
C MET A 1 -5.72 7.49 -16.26
N LYS A 2 -6.70 8.35 -15.97
CA LYS A 2 -7.25 8.54 -14.62
C LYS A 2 -8.53 7.71 -14.52
N LEU A 3 -8.66 6.92 -13.45
CA LEU A 3 -9.88 6.16 -13.19
C LEU A 3 -11.03 7.13 -12.85
N THR A 4 -12.22 6.86 -13.37
CA THR A 4 -13.45 7.56 -12.96
C THR A 4 -13.90 7.09 -11.57
N SER A 5 -14.78 7.83 -10.91
CA SER A 5 -15.34 7.43 -9.62
C SER A 5 -16.05 6.08 -9.70
N GLU A 6 -16.86 5.86 -10.74
CA GLU A 6 -17.55 4.58 -10.98
C GLU A 6 -16.56 3.41 -11.14
N GLN A 7 -15.44 3.63 -11.85
CA GLN A 7 -14.41 2.60 -12.00
C GLN A 7 -13.71 2.31 -10.66
N ILE A 8 -13.53 3.32 -9.81
CA ILE A 8 -12.95 3.16 -8.47
C ILE A 8 -13.90 2.36 -7.58
N GLU A 9 -15.18 2.74 -7.54
CA GLU A 9 -16.21 2.03 -6.76
C GLU A 9 -16.32 0.58 -7.20
N TRP A 10 -16.40 0.33 -8.51
CA TRP A 10 -16.43 -1.02 -9.06
C TRP A 10 -15.16 -1.82 -8.68
N ALA A 11 -13.98 -1.21 -8.79
CA ALA A 11 -12.73 -1.85 -8.42
C ALA A 11 -12.68 -2.22 -6.93
N CYS A 12 -13.15 -1.33 -6.05
CA CYS A 12 -13.23 -1.57 -4.60
C CYS A 12 -14.17 -2.73 -4.29
N ALA A 13 -15.39 -2.72 -4.85
CA ALA A 13 -16.35 -3.82 -4.67
C ALA A 13 -15.77 -5.17 -5.16
N LYS A 14 -15.06 -5.18 -6.30
CA LYS A 14 -14.39 -6.40 -6.77
C LYS A 14 -13.26 -6.85 -5.85
N ARG A 15 -12.50 -5.90 -5.31
CA ARG A 15 -11.42 -6.20 -4.35
C ARG A 15 -11.97 -6.90 -3.10
N GLU A 16 -13.06 -6.40 -2.55
CA GLU A 16 -13.76 -6.94 -1.38
C GLU A 16 -14.35 -8.34 -1.65
N THR A 17 -14.78 -8.62 -2.88
CA THR A 17 -15.18 -9.99 -3.27
C THR A 17 -14.01 -10.95 -3.55
N GLY A 18 -12.77 -10.49 -3.39
CA GLY A 18 -11.58 -11.33 -3.51
C GLY A 18 -10.77 -11.17 -4.80
N TRP A 19 -11.18 -10.31 -5.73
CA TRP A 19 -10.42 -10.14 -6.98
C TRP A 19 -9.02 -9.61 -6.71
N SER A 20 -8.05 -10.06 -7.50
CA SER A 20 -6.69 -9.54 -7.45
C SER A 20 -6.61 -8.18 -8.14
N THR A 21 -5.69 -7.33 -7.68
CA THR A 21 -5.45 -6.02 -8.31
C THR A 21 -5.03 -6.16 -9.77
N THR A 22 -4.30 -7.24 -10.12
CA THR A 22 -3.94 -7.58 -11.50
C THR A 22 -5.16 -7.92 -12.35
N ALA A 23 -6.12 -8.70 -11.84
CA ALA A 23 -7.33 -9.06 -12.59
C ALA A 23 -8.22 -7.83 -12.84
N ILE A 24 -8.40 -6.99 -11.82
CA ILE A 24 -9.14 -5.72 -11.93
C ILE A 24 -8.45 -4.79 -12.93
N ALA A 25 -7.13 -4.65 -12.83
CA ALA A 25 -6.33 -3.82 -13.73
C ALA A 25 -6.44 -4.27 -15.19
N ALA A 26 -6.35 -5.57 -15.46
CA ALA A 26 -6.53 -6.13 -16.79
C ALA A 26 -7.94 -5.84 -17.34
N ARG A 27 -8.98 -5.92 -16.50
CA ARG A 27 -10.36 -5.65 -16.90
C ARG A 27 -10.62 -4.18 -17.25
N LEU A 28 -9.92 -3.26 -16.57
CA LEU A 28 -10.08 -1.81 -16.74
C LEU A 28 -9.04 -1.16 -17.66
N GLY A 29 -8.05 -1.92 -18.15
CA GLY A 29 -6.99 -1.40 -19.02
C GLY A 29 -6.04 -0.42 -18.32
N VAL A 30 -5.79 -0.60 -17.02
CA VAL A 30 -4.89 0.25 -16.22
C VAL A 30 -3.80 -0.57 -15.53
N SER A 31 -2.86 0.08 -14.83
CA SER A 31 -1.82 -0.64 -14.08
C SER A 31 -2.36 -1.21 -12.77
N SER A 32 -1.82 -2.37 -12.36
CA SER A 32 -2.13 -2.98 -11.05
C SER A 32 -1.80 -2.06 -9.87
N GLY A 33 -0.72 -1.28 -9.99
CA GLY A 33 -0.35 -0.28 -8.99
C GLY A 33 -1.39 0.83 -8.82
N ALA A 34 -2.03 1.28 -9.89
CA ALA A 34 -3.11 2.27 -9.81
C ALA A 34 -4.33 1.72 -9.09
N ILE A 35 -4.71 0.46 -9.38
CA ILE A 35 -5.79 -0.23 -8.66
C ILE A 35 -5.44 -0.41 -7.19
N ASN A 36 -4.23 -0.89 -6.89
CA ASN A 36 -3.79 -1.09 -5.51
C ASN A 36 -3.85 0.20 -4.70
N TYR A 37 -3.37 1.31 -5.27
CA TYR A 37 -3.46 2.62 -4.65
C TYR A 37 -4.91 3.02 -4.34
N GLN A 38 -5.83 2.88 -5.30
CA GLN A 38 -7.22 3.25 -5.08
C GLN A 38 -7.89 2.35 -4.04
N CYS A 39 -7.65 1.03 -4.09
CA CYS A 39 -8.22 0.11 -3.10
C CYS A 39 -7.75 0.48 -1.68
N LEU A 40 -6.44 0.69 -1.48
CA LEU A 40 -5.90 1.07 -0.16
C LEU A 40 -6.45 2.43 0.30
N LYS A 41 -6.48 3.43 -0.58
CA LYS A 41 -6.99 4.76 -0.27
C LYS A 41 -8.46 4.73 0.20
N HIS A 42 -9.25 3.81 -0.34
CA HIS A 42 -10.67 3.66 -0.03
C HIS A 42 -10.95 2.54 0.97
N GLY A 43 -9.91 1.95 1.60
CA GLY A 43 -10.06 0.89 2.59
C GLY A 43 -10.57 -0.45 2.04
N ALA A 44 -10.58 -0.63 0.71
CA ALA A 44 -11.04 -1.86 0.08
C ALA A 44 -9.98 -2.96 0.23
N VAL A 45 -10.22 -3.85 1.18
CA VAL A 45 -9.37 -4.99 1.50
C VAL A 45 -9.98 -6.25 0.90
N SER A 46 -9.14 -7.21 0.48
CA SER A 46 -9.64 -8.50 0.04
C SER A 46 -9.70 -9.52 1.16
N PRO A 47 -10.66 -10.47 1.13
CA PRO A 47 -10.72 -11.60 2.05
C PRO A 47 -9.50 -12.53 1.97
N ARG A 48 -8.69 -12.42 0.90
CA ARG A 48 -7.43 -13.17 0.73
C ARG A 48 -6.20 -12.40 1.20
N GLN A 49 -6.35 -11.11 1.52
CA GLN A 49 -5.25 -10.32 2.04
C GLN A 49 -4.93 -10.75 3.46
N ARG A 50 -3.65 -10.84 3.78
CA ARG A 50 -3.14 -11.18 5.10
C ARG A 50 -2.15 -10.13 5.53
N ARG A 51 -2.07 -9.90 6.84
CA ARG A 51 -0.98 -9.14 7.44
C ARG A 51 0.31 -9.92 7.23
N THR A 52 1.32 -9.26 6.66
CA THR A 52 2.70 -9.76 6.62
C THR A 52 3.50 -9.07 7.70
N ASP A 53 4.48 -9.78 8.24
CA ASP A 53 5.40 -9.19 9.20
C ASP A 53 6.30 -8.15 8.52
N THR A 54 6.60 -7.09 9.25
CA THR A 54 7.57 -6.09 8.80
C THR A 54 8.96 -6.69 9.06
N PRO A 55 9.87 -6.78 8.07
CA PRO A 55 11.23 -7.28 8.29
C PRO A 55 11.97 -6.48 9.37
N GLN A 56 12.67 -7.17 10.27
CA GLN A 56 13.43 -6.51 11.36
C GLN A 56 14.61 -5.69 10.82
N GLU A 57 15.25 -6.19 9.76
CA GLU A 57 16.39 -5.53 9.13
C GLU A 57 16.00 -4.87 7.80
N ARG A 58 16.69 -3.78 7.48
CA ARG A 58 16.53 -3.12 6.19
C ARG A 58 17.12 -4.00 5.10
N THR A 59 16.27 -4.49 4.22
CA THR A 59 16.66 -5.25 3.04
C THR A 59 16.44 -4.42 1.79
N VAL A 60 17.35 -4.56 0.84
CA VAL A 60 17.23 -4.01 -0.51
C VAL A 60 17.07 -5.18 -1.48
N TYR A 61 16.01 -5.14 -2.29
CA TYR A 61 15.78 -6.17 -3.30
C TYR A 61 15.44 -5.55 -4.66
N THR A 62 15.77 -6.25 -5.74
CA THR A 62 15.46 -5.80 -7.09
C THR A 62 14.24 -6.55 -7.60
N GLY A 63 13.22 -5.79 -8.04
CA GLY A 63 12.02 -6.35 -8.65
C GLY A 63 12.29 -6.90 -10.06
N ARG A 64 11.32 -7.65 -10.60
CA ARG A 64 11.40 -8.21 -11.96
C ARG A 64 11.50 -7.14 -13.06
N ASP A 65 11.09 -5.91 -12.76
CA ASP A 65 11.20 -4.74 -13.64
C ASP A 65 12.55 -4.01 -13.51
N GLY A 66 13.52 -4.58 -12.78
CA GLY A 66 14.84 -4.00 -12.57
C GLY A 66 14.88 -2.87 -11.54
N ARG A 67 13.75 -2.52 -10.92
CA ARG A 67 13.71 -1.46 -9.90
C ARG A 67 14.17 -1.97 -8.54
N THR A 68 14.92 -1.14 -7.84
CA THR A 68 15.37 -1.42 -6.47
C THR A 68 14.34 -0.95 -5.45
N PHE A 69 13.98 -1.83 -4.52
CA PHE A 69 13.04 -1.60 -3.44
C PHE A 69 13.75 -1.72 -2.09
N ARG A 70 13.34 -0.90 -1.12
CA ARG A 70 13.86 -0.91 0.26
C ARG A 70 12.72 -1.23 1.20
N THR A 71 12.85 -2.28 2.01
CA THR A 71 11.84 -2.64 3.02
C THR A 71 11.74 -1.55 4.09
N PHE A 72 10.59 -1.45 4.74
CA PHE A 72 10.45 -0.71 6.00
C PHE A 72 10.79 -1.66 7.14
N THR A 73 11.35 -1.13 8.23
CA THR A 73 11.49 -1.83 9.52
C THR A 73 10.39 -1.41 10.50
N PRO A 74 10.16 -2.15 11.61
CA PRO A 74 9.21 -1.74 12.64
C PRO A 74 9.49 -0.32 13.17
N ASP A 75 10.74 0.00 13.49
CA ASP A 75 11.13 1.34 13.95
C ASP A 75 10.79 2.44 12.92
N GLU A 76 10.95 2.14 11.62
CA GLU A 76 10.55 3.09 10.57
C GLU A 76 9.03 3.21 10.46
N ASP A 77 8.28 2.14 10.69
CA ASP A 77 6.82 2.18 10.73
C ASP A 77 6.34 3.04 11.93
N GLU A 78 6.96 2.88 13.10
CA GLU A 78 6.66 3.69 14.30
C GLU A 78 6.95 5.17 14.08
N GLN A 79 8.14 5.49 13.56
CA GLN A 79 8.49 6.88 13.20
C GLN A 79 7.54 7.47 12.17
N LEU A 80 7.17 6.68 11.15
CA LEU A 80 6.23 7.08 10.11
C LEU A 80 4.86 7.42 10.69
N MET A 81 4.31 6.55 11.55
CA MET A 81 3.02 6.77 12.18
C MET A 81 3.05 7.93 13.17
N ALA A 82 4.13 8.10 13.94
CA ALA A 82 4.32 9.27 14.80
C ALA A 82 4.23 10.58 14.00
N PHE A 83 4.97 10.69 12.89
CA PHE A 83 4.90 11.86 12.02
C PHE A 83 3.51 12.06 11.39
N ALA A 84 2.82 10.98 11.02
CA ALA A 84 1.47 11.06 10.50
C ALA A 84 0.47 11.57 11.56
N HIS A 85 0.57 11.09 12.80
CA HIS A 85 -0.26 11.53 13.93
C HIS A 85 0.03 12.97 14.35
N GLU A 86 1.27 13.45 14.20
CA GLU A 86 1.62 14.86 14.33
C GLU A 86 1.01 15.75 13.22
N GLY A 87 0.37 15.15 12.20
CA GLY A 87 -0.23 15.87 11.08
C GLY A 87 0.78 16.38 10.05
N ARG A 88 2.01 15.84 10.03
CA ARG A 88 3.03 16.25 9.06
C ARG A 88 2.62 15.92 7.64
N LYS A 89 3.03 16.77 6.69
CA LYS A 89 2.73 16.53 5.26
C LYS A 89 3.61 15.40 4.74
N ILE A 90 3.08 14.56 3.85
CA ILE A 90 3.81 13.46 3.20
C ILE A 90 5.16 13.90 2.60
N GLY A 91 5.23 15.12 2.06
CA GLY A 91 6.48 15.68 1.52
C GLY A 91 7.56 15.88 2.58
N GLU A 92 7.20 16.33 3.77
CA GLU A 92 8.10 16.54 4.90
C GLU A 92 8.57 15.19 5.45
N ILE A 93 7.64 14.26 5.66
CA ILE A 93 7.93 12.89 6.10
C ILE A 93 8.92 12.20 5.15
N ALA A 94 8.69 12.32 3.85
CA ALA A 94 9.56 11.77 2.82
C ALA A 94 11.01 12.31 2.91
N LEU A 95 11.17 13.60 3.20
CA LEU A 95 12.48 14.22 3.39
C LEU A 95 13.15 13.72 4.68
N LEU A 96 12.42 13.72 5.80
CA LEU A 96 12.92 13.26 7.10
C LEU A 96 13.38 11.80 7.05
N MET A 97 12.58 10.93 6.44
CA MET A 97 12.87 9.49 6.33
C MET A 97 13.76 9.13 5.14
N LYS A 98 14.13 10.10 4.28
CA LYS A 98 14.90 9.87 3.04
C LYS A 98 14.27 8.78 2.14
N ARG A 99 12.95 8.81 2.00
CA ARG A 99 12.14 7.85 1.22
C ARG A 99 11.26 8.57 0.20
N GLY A 100 10.85 7.85 -0.84
CA GLY A 100 9.99 8.41 -1.88
C GLY A 100 8.59 8.73 -1.34
N ARG A 101 8.00 9.87 -1.76
CA ARG A 101 6.65 10.30 -1.32
C ARG A 101 5.58 9.23 -1.51
N THR A 102 5.59 8.54 -2.66
CA THR A 102 4.66 7.45 -2.95
C THR A 102 4.87 6.26 -2.00
N SER A 103 6.12 5.96 -1.65
CA SER A 103 6.44 4.88 -0.70
C SER A 103 5.90 5.19 0.69
N ILE A 104 6.11 6.42 1.18
CA ILE A 104 5.54 6.91 2.45
C ILE A 104 4.02 6.83 2.45
N ARG A 105 3.36 7.40 1.42
CA ARG A 105 1.89 7.43 1.33
C ARG A 105 1.29 6.02 1.32
N MET A 106 1.83 5.12 0.49
CA MET A 106 1.35 3.74 0.41
C MET A 106 1.57 3.00 1.73
N ARG A 107 2.68 3.28 2.43
CA ARG A 107 2.99 2.63 3.69
C ARG A 107 2.03 3.07 4.80
N ILE A 108 1.71 4.37 4.90
CA ILE A 108 0.71 4.89 5.86
C ILE A 108 -0.64 4.20 5.63
N MET A 109 -1.16 4.23 4.39
CA MET A 109 -2.45 3.59 4.07
C MET A 109 -2.45 2.10 4.41
N LEU A 110 -1.34 1.40 4.19
CA LEU A 110 -1.22 -0.02 4.53
C LEU A 110 -1.19 -0.25 6.05
N LEU A 111 -0.50 0.60 6.81
CA LEU A 111 -0.41 0.51 8.28
C LEU A 111 -1.75 0.82 8.93
N GLU A 112 -2.48 1.82 8.43
CA GLU A 112 -3.84 2.17 8.89
C GLU A 112 -4.81 0.99 8.69
N LEU A 113 -4.69 0.26 7.58
CA LEU A 113 -5.53 -0.92 7.30
C LEU A 113 -5.03 -2.19 8.01
N ARG A 114 -3.84 -2.18 8.62
CA ARG A 114 -3.18 -3.39 9.11
C ARG A 114 -3.90 -4.04 10.27
N GLU A 115 -4.55 -3.24 11.12
CA GLU A 115 -5.27 -3.73 12.31
C GLU A 115 -6.54 -4.52 11.93
N ASP A 116 -7.12 -4.23 10.77
CA ASP A 116 -8.31 -4.94 10.26
C ASP A 116 -7.96 -6.24 9.51
N LEU A 117 -6.66 -6.48 9.23
CA LEU A 117 -6.22 -7.64 8.47
C LEU A 117 -6.03 -8.87 9.36
N PRO A 118 -6.57 -10.04 8.97
CA PRO A 118 -6.26 -11.28 9.65
C PRO A 118 -4.76 -11.61 9.50
N VAL A 119 -4.17 -12.09 10.59
CA VAL A 119 -2.79 -12.58 10.62
C VAL A 119 -2.67 -13.81 9.72
N ALA A 120 -1.60 -13.89 8.92
CA ALA A 120 -1.30 -15.11 8.18
C ALA A 120 -1.02 -16.24 9.19
N GLN A 121 -1.78 -17.34 9.14
CA GLN A 121 -1.40 -18.55 9.88
C GLN A 121 -0.13 -19.12 9.25
N ALA A 122 0.85 -19.44 10.09
CA ALA A 122 2.14 -20.02 9.71
C ALA A 122 1.99 -21.44 9.15
#